data_AF-A0A7L4HW46-F1
#
_entry.id   AF-A0A7L4HW46-F1
#
_cell.length_a   1.000
_cell.length_b   1.000
_cell.length_c   1.000
_cell.angle_alpha   90.00
_cell.angle_beta   90.00
_cell.angle_gamma   90.00
#
_symmetry.space_group_name_H-M   'P 1'
#
loop_
_entity.id
_entity.type
_entity.pdbx_description
1 polymer ?
#
loop_
_entity_poly.entity_id
_entity_poly.type
_entity_poly.pdbx_seq_one_letter_code
_entity_poly.pdbx_strand_id
1 'polypeptide(L)'
;GSHDSFSYWVDEKSPVGPDQATAIKRLARISLVKKIMKKWSVTQNLTFKEQLEGGIRYFDLRVSSKPGEIGQEIYFIHGLFGIKVWDGLKEINTFLEQHPKEVIFLDFNHFYAMDDSHHFFLINRIHSAFGSKLCSVECVEYVTLQYMWEKKHQVLIFYHYPLYREYPFLWPGNKMPAPWANTTNVHKLLQFLETTLEERSRYGTFHVSQAILTPRVKTIARHLIRGLKNTLVHRNLPMILNWVKAQRPGVMGVNIITSDFVELVDFAATVIALNDLLLEEDESAT
;
A
#
# COMPACT_ATOMS: atom_id res chain seq x y z
N GLY A 1 4.86 -5.48 -1.89
CA GLY A 1 3.74 -4.55 -1.74
C GLY A 1 4.11 -3.19 -2.29
N SER A 2 3.12 -2.35 -2.56
CA SER A 2 3.31 -0.97 -3.03
C SER A 2 2.89 0.02 -1.93
N HIS A 3 3.69 1.07 -1.72
CA HIS A 3 3.33 2.20 -0.87
C HIS A 3 2.56 3.26 -1.66
N ASP A 4 1.53 3.86 -1.06
CA ASP A 4 0.66 4.85 -1.72
C ASP A 4 0.19 4.38 -3.10
N SER A 5 -0.32 3.15 -3.13
CA SER A 5 -0.31 2.29 -4.32
C SER A 5 -1.03 2.86 -5.53
N PHE A 6 -1.97 3.76 -5.30
CA PHE A 6 -2.81 4.33 -6.34
C PHE A 6 -2.20 5.57 -7.03
N SER A 7 -1.12 6.16 -6.50
CA SER A 7 -0.65 7.48 -6.92
C SER A 7 -0.11 7.61 -8.37
N TYR A 8 -0.30 6.60 -9.24
CA TYR A 8 0.02 6.61 -10.67
C TYR A 8 -0.80 7.60 -11.49
N TRP A 9 -2.00 7.94 -11.04
CA TRP A 9 -2.83 8.95 -11.69
C TRP A 9 -3.42 9.92 -10.68
N VAL A 10 -3.21 11.21 -10.91
CA VAL A 10 -3.76 12.30 -10.09
C VAL A 10 -4.44 13.33 -10.99
N ASP A 11 -5.66 13.73 -10.62
CA ASP A 11 -6.44 14.71 -11.35
C ASP A 11 -5.88 16.12 -11.11
N GLU A 12 -5.19 16.66 -12.12
CA GLU A 12 -4.65 18.01 -12.09
C GLU A 12 -5.71 19.11 -12.01
N LYS A 13 -6.99 18.80 -12.25
CA LYS A 13 -8.11 19.75 -12.09
C LYS A 13 -8.73 19.70 -10.70
N SER A 14 -8.54 18.60 -9.97
CA SER A 14 -9.08 18.44 -8.61
C SER A 14 -8.42 19.35 -7.57
N PRO A 15 -9.13 19.69 -6.47
CA PRO A 15 -8.53 20.42 -5.37
C PRO A 15 -7.36 19.63 -4.75
N VAL A 16 -6.50 20.32 -4.01
CA VAL A 16 -5.45 19.66 -3.22
C VAL A 16 -6.08 18.79 -2.15
N GLY A 17 -5.53 17.60 -1.96
CA GLY A 17 -6.01 16.63 -1.00
C GLY A 17 -5.99 17.16 0.45
N PRO A 18 -6.91 16.67 1.31
CA PRO A 18 -6.97 17.06 2.71
C PRO A 18 -5.71 16.70 3.50
N ASP A 19 -4.95 15.71 3.05
CA ASP A 19 -3.67 15.22 3.60
C ASP A 19 -2.51 16.24 3.52
N GLN A 20 -2.67 17.33 2.75
CA GLN A 20 -1.64 18.35 2.61
C GLN A 20 -1.79 19.50 3.62
N ALA A 21 -0.65 20.06 4.04
CA ALA A 21 -0.61 21.22 4.94
C ALA A 21 -1.32 22.46 4.35
N THR A 22 -1.94 23.28 5.21
CA THR A 22 -2.70 24.47 4.80
C THR A 22 -1.89 25.46 3.95
N ALA A 23 -0.60 25.61 4.24
CA ALA A 23 0.31 26.44 3.45
C ALA A 23 0.44 25.93 2.00
N ILE A 24 0.53 24.61 1.82
CA ILE A 24 0.60 23.96 0.49
C ILE A 24 -0.73 24.15 -0.25
N LYS A 25 -1.87 23.95 0.44
CA LYS A 25 -3.22 24.20 -0.14
C LYS A 25 -3.38 25.63 -0.66
N ARG A 26 -2.79 26.63 0.02
CA ARG A 26 -2.79 28.03 -0.43
C ARG A 26 -1.89 28.27 -1.64
N LEU A 27 -0.69 27.71 -1.62
CA LEU A 27 0.31 27.88 -2.69
C LEU A 27 -0.08 27.14 -4.00
N ALA A 28 -0.80 26.04 -3.89
CA ALA A 28 -1.26 25.24 -5.03
C ALA A 28 -2.29 25.91 -5.94
N ARG A 29 -2.75 27.13 -5.59
CA ARG A 29 -3.49 28.01 -6.53
C ARG A 29 -2.64 28.43 -7.73
N ILE A 30 -1.32 28.31 -7.62
CA ILE A 30 -0.36 28.57 -8.70
C ILE A 30 -0.13 27.27 -9.48
N SER A 31 -0.40 27.28 -10.79
CA SER A 31 -0.28 26.10 -11.67
C SER A 31 1.10 25.42 -11.60
N LEU A 32 2.18 26.21 -11.51
CA LEU A 32 3.54 25.69 -11.38
C LEU A 32 3.75 24.90 -10.07
N VAL A 33 3.19 25.36 -8.96
CA VAL A 33 3.25 24.67 -7.66
C VAL A 33 2.48 23.35 -7.75
N LYS A 34 1.33 23.33 -8.42
CA LYS A 34 0.54 22.10 -8.63
C LYS A 34 1.28 21.06 -9.47
N LYS A 35 1.98 21.48 -10.53
CA LYS A 35 2.86 20.60 -11.33
C LYS A 35 4.02 20.03 -10.52
N ILE A 36 4.61 20.84 -9.64
CA ILE A 36 5.64 20.37 -8.69
C ILE A 36 5.02 19.35 -7.73
N MET A 37 3.90 19.67 -7.09
CA MET A 37 3.21 18.74 -6.18
C MET A 37 2.95 17.39 -6.83
N LYS A 38 2.40 17.36 -8.05
CA LYS A 38 2.21 16.11 -8.80
C LYS A 38 3.50 15.29 -8.89
N LYS A 39 4.62 15.89 -9.29
CA LYS A 39 5.93 15.18 -9.39
C LYS A 39 6.45 14.62 -8.05
N TRP A 40 5.96 15.12 -6.93
CA TRP A 40 6.39 14.73 -5.59
C TRP A 40 5.36 13.86 -4.85
N SER A 41 4.12 13.82 -5.34
CA SER A 41 3.03 12.99 -4.79
C SER A 41 2.85 11.67 -5.53
N VAL A 42 3.33 11.54 -6.76
CA VAL A 42 3.33 10.26 -7.49
C VAL A 42 4.41 9.35 -6.90
N THR A 43 3.99 8.19 -6.38
CA THR A 43 4.83 7.12 -5.82
C THR A 43 4.79 5.84 -6.65
N GLN A 44 3.83 5.67 -7.55
CA GLN A 44 3.77 4.54 -8.50
C GLN A 44 3.59 5.08 -9.91
N ASN A 45 4.04 4.37 -10.96
CA ASN A 45 3.68 4.69 -12.35
C ASN A 45 2.72 3.69 -12.98
N LEU A 46 2.43 2.60 -12.27
CA LEU A 46 1.65 1.47 -12.75
C LEU A 46 0.22 1.50 -12.22
N THR A 47 -0.76 1.07 -13.03
CA THR A 47 -2.13 0.86 -12.57
C THR A 47 -2.22 -0.31 -11.58
N PHE A 48 -3.39 -0.54 -10.95
CA PHE A 48 -3.55 -1.70 -10.08
C PHE A 48 -3.32 -3.02 -10.82
N LYS A 49 -3.84 -3.15 -12.03
CA LYS A 49 -3.64 -4.32 -12.88
C LYS A 49 -2.17 -4.52 -13.19
N GLU A 50 -1.46 -3.49 -13.63
CA GLU A 50 -0.03 -3.59 -13.95
C GLU A 50 0.81 -3.94 -12.71
N GLN A 51 0.47 -3.41 -11.53
CA GLN A 51 1.11 -3.79 -10.27
C GLN A 51 0.86 -5.27 -9.93
N LEU A 52 -0.38 -5.74 -10.09
CA LEU A 52 -0.74 -7.14 -9.88
C LEU A 52 0.00 -8.07 -10.86
N GLU A 53 0.05 -7.73 -12.14
CA GLU A 53 0.81 -8.44 -13.16
C GLU A 53 2.32 -8.43 -12.85
N GLY A 54 2.83 -7.35 -12.26
CA GLY A 54 4.20 -7.23 -11.76
C GLY A 54 4.49 -7.96 -10.45
N GLY A 55 3.53 -8.68 -9.87
CA GLY A 55 3.74 -9.50 -8.66
C GLY A 55 3.38 -8.83 -7.33
N ILE A 56 2.78 -7.64 -7.35
CA ILE A 56 2.33 -6.97 -6.13
C ILE A 56 1.06 -7.63 -5.59
N ARG A 57 1.02 -7.91 -4.28
CA ARG A 57 -0.15 -8.49 -3.59
C ARG A 57 -0.60 -7.73 -2.34
N TYR A 58 0.10 -6.67 -1.97
CA TYR A 58 -0.29 -5.78 -0.88
C TYR A 58 -0.36 -4.35 -1.40
N PHE A 59 -1.46 -3.67 -1.08
CA PHE A 59 -1.72 -2.29 -1.44
C PHE A 59 -1.97 -1.44 -0.20
N ASP A 60 -1.09 -0.47 0.08
CA ASP A 60 -1.36 0.65 1.00
C ASP A 60 -2.28 1.65 0.31
N LEU A 61 -3.47 1.86 0.86
CA LEU A 61 -4.56 2.64 0.30
C LEU A 61 -4.93 3.81 1.22
N ARG A 62 -5.00 5.00 0.61
CA ARG A 62 -5.46 6.23 1.26
C ARG A 62 -6.65 6.77 0.49
N VAL A 63 -7.73 7.07 1.20
CA VAL A 63 -9.02 7.39 0.59
C VAL A 63 -9.65 8.63 1.22
N SER A 64 -10.45 9.33 0.43
CA SER A 64 -11.11 10.56 0.87
C SER A 64 -12.43 10.78 0.15
N SER A 65 -13.36 11.44 0.84
CA SER A 65 -14.43 12.16 0.16
C SER A 65 -13.84 13.37 -0.57
N LYS A 66 -14.53 13.87 -1.60
CA LYS A 66 -14.06 15.01 -2.40
C LYS A 66 -14.90 16.27 -2.12
N PRO A 67 -14.27 17.43 -1.87
CA PRO A 67 -15.02 18.67 -1.64
C PRO A 67 -15.92 19.04 -2.82
N GLY A 68 -17.19 19.32 -2.53
CA GLY A 68 -18.19 19.69 -3.55
C GLY A 68 -18.77 18.52 -4.34
N GLU A 69 -18.34 17.29 -4.06
CA GLU A 69 -18.99 16.09 -4.61
C GLU A 69 -20.38 15.92 -4.00
N ILE A 70 -21.38 15.66 -4.84
CA ILE A 70 -22.74 15.35 -4.37
C ILE A 70 -22.80 13.85 -4.09
N GLY A 71 -23.07 13.48 -2.83
CA GLY A 71 -23.18 12.08 -2.37
C GLY A 71 -21.95 11.59 -1.60
N GLN A 72 -21.80 10.28 -1.50
CA GLN A 72 -20.77 9.60 -0.68
C GLN A 72 -19.62 9.02 -1.50
N GLU A 73 -19.40 9.48 -2.74
CA GLU A 73 -18.35 8.92 -3.60
C GLU A 73 -16.96 9.09 -2.98
N ILE A 74 -16.15 8.03 -3.07
CA ILE A 74 -14.83 7.97 -2.44
C ILE A 74 -13.77 7.83 -3.52
N TYR A 75 -12.69 8.57 -3.32
CA TYR A 75 -11.56 8.64 -4.23
C TYR A 75 -10.29 8.20 -3.51
N PHE A 76 -9.39 7.55 -4.24
CA PHE A 76 -8.03 7.39 -3.76
C PHE A 76 -7.31 8.74 -3.75
N ILE A 77 -6.45 8.97 -2.76
CA ILE A 77 -5.72 10.23 -2.63
C ILE A 77 -4.27 10.02 -2.22
N HIS A 78 -3.39 10.87 -2.73
CA HIS A 78 -2.06 11.13 -2.17
C HIS A 78 -1.61 12.51 -2.66
N GLY A 79 -1.72 13.53 -1.83
CA GLY A 79 -1.52 14.94 -2.17
C GLY A 79 -2.58 15.55 -3.10
N LEU A 80 -3.07 14.78 -4.06
CA LEU A 80 -4.12 15.10 -5.01
C LEU A 80 -5.12 13.94 -5.09
N PHE A 81 -6.33 14.23 -5.55
CA PHE A 81 -7.35 13.22 -5.82
C PHE A 81 -7.02 12.44 -7.08
N GLY A 82 -7.30 11.15 -7.08
CA GLY A 82 -7.25 10.31 -8.27
C GLY A 82 -8.58 9.70 -8.66
N ILE A 83 -8.56 8.43 -9.10
CA ILE A 83 -9.77 7.74 -9.55
C ILE A 83 -10.67 7.36 -8.37
N LYS A 84 -11.92 7.01 -8.68
CA LYS A 84 -12.87 6.49 -7.72
C LYS A 84 -12.39 5.15 -7.18
N VAL A 85 -12.58 4.92 -5.88
CA VAL A 85 -12.22 3.65 -5.25
C VAL A 85 -12.89 2.48 -5.97
N TRP A 86 -14.16 2.64 -6.36
CA TRP A 86 -14.91 1.64 -7.11
C TRP A 86 -14.20 1.16 -8.40
N ASP A 87 -13.55 2.06 -9.14
CA ASP A 87 -12.89 1.70 -10.38
C ASP A 87 -11.63 0.86 -10.13
N GLY A 88 -10.84 1.21 -9.11
CA GLY A 88 -9.70 0.39 -8.70
C GLY A 88 -10.11 -0.97 -8.13
N LEU A 89 -11.19 -1.04 -7.35
CA LEU A 89 -11.70 -2.32 -6.84
C LEU A 89 -12.14 -3.26 -7.96
N LYS A 90 -12.78 -2.74 -9.01
CA LYS A 90 -13.14 -3.54 -10.20
C LYS A 90 -11.92 -4.04 -10.94
N GLU A 91 -10.92 -3.19 -11.15
CA GLU A 91 -9.67 -3.56 -11.82
C GLU A 91 -8.97 -4.72 -11.09
N ILE A 92 -8.91 -4.64 -9.76
CA ILE A 92 -8.40 -5.70 -8.90
C ILE A 92 -9.25 -6.98 -9.02
N ASN A 93 -10.58 -6.87 -8.96
CA ASN A 93 -11.46 -8.03 -9.07
C ASN A 93 -11.34 -8.74 -10.44
N THR A 94 -11.19 -7.99 -11.54
CA THR A 94 -10.95 -8.56 -12.87
C THR A 94 -9.66 -9.39 -12.92
N PHE A 95 -8.59 -8.95 -12.25
CA PHE A 95 -7.39 -9.76 -12.10
C PHE A 95 -7.67 -11.04 -11.30
N LEU A 96 -8.36 -10.94 -10.16
CA LEU A 96 -8.66 -12.11 -9.32
C LEU A 96 -9.53 -13.17 -10.01
N GLU A 97 -10.43 -12.74 -10.92
CA GLU A 97 -11.22 -13.65 -11.75
C GLU A 97 -10.38 -14.50 -12.71
N GLN A 98 -9.25 -13.95 -13.18
CA GLN A 98 -8.31 -14.64 -14.07
C GLN A 98 -7.26 -15.45 -13.30
N HIS A 99 -7.08 -15.16 -12.01
CA HIS A 99 -6.04 -15.74 -11.17
C HIS A 99 -6.61 -16.28 -9.84
N PRO A 100 -7.34 -17.40 -9.85
CA PRO A 100 -8.15 -17.87 -8.72
C PRO A 100 -7.36 -18.30 -7.47
N LYS A 101 -6.05 -18.50 -7.60
CA LYS A 101 -5.17 -18.83 -6.47
C LYS A 101 -4.44 -17.63 -5.88
N GLU A 102 -4.57 -16.45 -6.49
CA GLU A 102 -3.92 -15.25 -5.96
C GLU A 102 -4.70 -14.70 -4.79
N VAL A 103 -3.97 -14.29 -3.75
CA VAL A 103 -4.49 -13.66 -2.55
C VAL A 103 -3.91 -12.25 -2.44
N ILE A 104 -4.77 -11.28 -2.14
CA ILE A 104 -4.40 -9.87 -2.03
C ILE A 104 -4.78 -9.29 -0.66
N PHE A 105 -3.97 -8.33 -0.23
CA PHE A 105 -4.12 -7.56 0.99
C PHE A 105 -4.42 -6.12 0.60
N LEU A 106 -5.62 -5.64 0.93
CA LEU A 106 -6.01 -4.24 0.74
C LEU A 106 -6.02 -3.54 2.10
N ASP A 107 -5.06 -2.66 2.31
CA ASP A 107 -4.90 -1.92 3.55
C ASP A 107 -5.45 -0.50 3.39
N PHE A 108 -6.71 -0.29 3.78
CA PHE A 108 -7.30 1.03 3.88
C PHE A 108 -6.78 1.71 5.15
N ASN A 109 -5.57 2.22 5.02
CA ASN A 109 -4.74 2.68 6.12
C ASN A 109 -5.16 4.09 6.60
N HIS A 110 -5.52 4.97 5.66
CA HIS A 110 -5.92 6.35 5.97
C HIS A 110 -7.24 6.76 5.31
N PHE A 111 -8.11 7.38 6.10
CA PHE A 111 -9.39 7.96 5.67
C PHE A 111 -9.38 9.47 5.93
N TYR A 112 -9.76 10.26 4.93
CA TYR A 112 -9.76 11.71 5.04
C TYR A 112 -11.10 12.31 4.64
N ALA A 113 -11.54 13.33 5.38
CA ALA A 113 -12.82 14.03 5.13
C ALA A 113 -14.04 13.09 5.00
N MET A 114 -13.98 11.91 5.61
CA MET A 114 -15.06 10.92 5.60
C MET A 114 -15.80 10.95 6.94
N ASP A 115 -17.11 10.78 6.88
CA ASP A 115 -17.98 10.49 8.01
C ASP A 115 -18.50 9.04 7.93
N ASP A 116 -19.32 8.61 8.89
CA ASP A 116 -19.86 7.25 8.93
C ASP A 116 -20.61 6.87 7.64
N SER A 117 -21.33 7.81 7.01
CA SER A 117 -22.06 7.53 5.76
C SER A 117 -21.11 7.18 4.61
N HIS A 118 -19.95 7.84 4.55
CA HIS A 118 -18.89 7.55 3.59
C HIS A 118 -18.25 6.18 3.86
N HIS A 119 -18.05 5.83 5.14
CA HIS A 119 -17.53 4.52 5.52
C HIS A 119 -18.50 3.39 5.12
N PHE A 120 -19.79 3.51 5.44
CA PHE A 120 -20.80 2.53 5.03
C PHE A 120 -20.88 2.39 3.52
N PHE A 121 -20.83 3.51 2.78
CA PHE A 121 -20.77 3.48 1.32
C PHE A 121 -19.55 2.72 0.81
N LEU A 122 -18.35 3.00 1.33
CA LEU A 122 -17.12 2.32 0.94
C LEU A 122 -17.17 0.81 1.23
N ILE A 123 -17.63 0.42 2.42
CA ILE A 123 -17.76 -0.98 2.81
C ILE A 123 -18.72 -1.73 1.87
N ASN A 124 -19.85 -1.11 1.51
CA ASN A 124 -20.77 -1.66 0.53
C ASN A 124 -20.13 -1.82 -0.86
N ARG A 125 -19.28 -0.88 -1.28
CA ARG A 125 -18.51 -0.99 -2.53
C ARG A 125 -17.51 -2.14 -2.48
N ILE A 126 -16.78 -2.31 -1.38
CA ILE A 126 -15.86 -3.44 -1.16
C ILE A 126 -16.61 -4.78 -1.23
N HIS A 127 -17.71 -4.90 -0.49
CA HIS A 127 -18.55 -6.10 -0.51
C HIS A 127 -19.10 -6.39 -1.91
N SER A 128 -19.58 -5.37 -2.64
CA SER A 128 -20.12 -5.52 -3.99
C SER A 128 -19.05 -5.92 -5.02
N ALA A 129 -17.80 -5.48 -4.84
CA ALA A 129 -16.72 -5.77 -5.77
C ALA A 129 -16.20 -7.21 -5.62
N PHE A 130 -16.07 -7.69 -4.39
CA PHE A 130 -15.38 -8.96 -4.12
C PHE A 130 -16.31 -10.10 -3.70
N GLY A 131 -17.45 -9.79 -3.08
CA GLY A 131 -18.44 -10.78 -2.65
C GLY A 131 -17.82 -11.91 -1.84
N SER A 132 -18.02 -13.15 -2.30
CA SER A 132 -17.49 -14.37 -1.66
C SER A 132 -15.98 -14.51 -1.68
N LYS A 133 -15.24 -13.65 -2.39
CA LYS A 133 -13.77 -13.62 -2.35
C LYS A 133 -13.22 -13.02 -1.04
N LEU A 134 -14.06 -12.34 -0.25
CA LEU A 134 -13.64 -11.71 1.01
C LEU A 134 -13.41 -12.74 2.11
N CYS A 135 -12.24 -12.67 2.75
CA CYS A 135 -11.93 -13.49 3.92
C CYS A 135 -12.39 -12.81 5.21
N SER A 136 -13.24 -13.51 5.96
CA SER A 136 -13.59 -13.15 7.33
C SER A 136 -12.36 -13.10 8.24
N VAL A 137 -12.45 -12.31 9.32
CA VAL A 137 -11.43 -12.25 10.36
C VAL A 137 -11.26 -13.60 11.02
N GLU A 138 -10.02 -14.06 11.08
CA GLU A 138 -9.61 -15.31 11.71
C GLU A 138 -8.34 -15.10 12.53
N CYS A 139 -7.89 -16.14 13.22
CA CYS A 139 -6.54 -16.18 13.76
C CYS A 139 -5.52 -16.07 12.60
N VAL A 140 -4.58 -15.14 12.67
CA VAL A 140 -3.63 -14.86 11.57
C VAL A 140 -2.88 -16.11 11.14
N GLU A 141 -2.47 -16.92 12.11
CA GLU A 141 -1.75 -18.18 11.93
C GLU A 141 -2.56 -19.23 11.16
N TYR A 142 -3.90 -19.13 11.19
CA TYR A 142 -4.78 -20.07 10.48
C TYR A 142 -5.01 -19.67 9.02
N VAL A 143 -4.70 -18.43 8.65
CA VAL A 143 -4.88 -17.94 7.29
C VAL A 143 -3.67 -18.32 6.43
N THR A 144 -3.63 -19.60 6.04
CA THR A 144 -2.66 -20.12 5.07
C THR A 144 -3.17 -19.94 3.63
N LEU A 145 -2.28 -20.02 2.63
CA LEU A 145 -2.70 -20.04 1.23
C LEU A 145 -3.66 -21.20 0.94
N GLN A 146 -3.40 -22.38 1.51
CA GLN A 146 -4.30 -23.53 1.41
C GLN A 146 -5.68 -23.23 1.97
N TYR A 147 -5.77 -22.64 3.17
CA TYR A 147 -7.03 -22.23 3.77
C TYR A 147 -7.82 -21.28 2.83
N MET A 148 -7.13 -20.27 2.28
CA MET A 148 -7.74 -19.31 1.36
C MET A 148 -8.27 -19.99 0.09
N TRP A 149 -7.50 -20.91 -0.49
CA TRP A 149 -7.90 -21.65 -1.70
C TRP A 149 -9.08 -22.59 -1.47
N GLU A 150 -9.07 -23.35 -0.37
CA GLU A 150 -10.16 -24.26 -0.01
C GLU A 150 -11.48 -23.51 0.19
N LYS A 151 -11.42 -22.32 0.77
CA LYS A 151 -12.58 -21.43 0.98
C LYS A 151 -12.93 -20.58 -0.24
N LYS A 152 -12.10 -20.59 -1.29
CA LYS A 152 -12.20 -19.70 -2.46
C LYS A 152 -12.17 -18.21 -2.06
N HIS A 153 -11.50 -17.89 -0.97
CA HIS A 153 -11.20 -16.52 -0.58
C HIS A 153 -9.95 -16.03 -1.32
N GLN A 154 -9.93 -14.75 -1.66
CA GLN A 154 -8.83 -14.10 -2.36
C GLN A 154 -8.47 -12.73 -1.78
N VAL A 155 -9.29 -12.13 -0.92
CA VAL A 155 -9.12 -10.73 -0.48
C VAL A 155 -9.19 -10.62 1.04
N LEU A 156 -8.14 -10.05 1.64
CA LEU A 156 -8.14 -9.56 3.01
C LEU A 156 -8.23 -8.04 3.02
N ILE A 157 -9.19 -7.50 3.78
CA ILE A 157 -9.41 -6.05 3.91
C ILE A 157 -8.97 -5.61 5.31
N PHE A 158 -7.94 -4.78 5.40
CA PHE A 158 -7.54 -4.12 6.64
C PHE A 158 -8.13 -2.72 6.66
N TYR A 159 -8.83 -2.39 7.75
CA TYR A 159 -9.65 -1.18 7.83
C TYR A 159 -9.34 -0.42 9.12
N HIS A 160 -8.74 0.76 8.97
CA HIS A 160 -8.28 1.61 10.08
C HIS A 160 -9.38 2.53 10.65
N TYR A 161 -10.62 2.02 10.72
CA TYR A 161 -11.78 2.69 11.33
C TYR A 161 -12.61 1.63 12.09
N PRO A 162 -13.21 1.93 13.26
CA PRO A 162 -13.72 0.92 14.20
C PRO A 162 -15.05 0.23 13.81
N LEU A 163 -15.24 -0.08 12.52
CA LEU A 163 -16.40 -0.81 11.98
C LEU A 163 -16.15 -2.32 11.81
N TYR A 164 -14.96 -2.82 12.15
CA TYR A 164 -14.61 -4.25 12.08
C TYR A 164 -15.51 -5.15 12.95
N ARG A 165 -16.24 -4.58 13.91
CA ARG A 165 -17.19 -5.31 14.75
C ARG A 165 -18.53 -5.56 14.06
N GLU A 166 -18.86 -4.76 13.05
CA GLU A 166 -20.13 -4.83 12.32
C GLU A 166 -20.00 -5.67 11.04
N TYR A 167 -18.80 -5.71 10.46
CA TYR A 167 -18.53 -6.39 9.20
C TYR A 167 -17.44 -7.46 9.40
N PRO A 168 -17.80 -8.76 9.40
CA PRO A 168 -16.87 -9.85 9.73
C PRO A 168 -15.65 -9.97 8.81
N PHE A 169 -15.71 -9.40 7.60
CA PHE A 169 -14.59 -9.41 6.63
C PHE A 169 -13.63 -8.24 6.77
N LEU A 170 -13.90 -7.29 7.66
CA LEU A 170 -13.00 -6.17 7.93
C LEU A 170 -12.03 -6.56 9.05
N TRP A 171 -10.77 -6.75 8.68
CA TRP A 171 -9.69 -6.93 9.63
C TRP A 171 -9.36 -5.59 10.29
N PRO A 172 -9.20 -5.55 11.63
CA PRO A 172 -8.83 -4.31 12.28
C PRO A 172 -7.41 -3.89 11.85
N GLY A 173 -7.22 -2.59 11.61
CA GLY A 173 -5.94 -2.07 11.10
C GLY A 173 -4.70 -2.41 11.95
N ASN A 174 -4.87 -2.63 13.26
CA ASN A 174 -3.76 -3.07 14.13
C ASN A 174 -3.25 -4.50 13.82
N LYS A 175 -3.94 -5.26 12.97
CA LYS A 175 -3.47 -6.54 12.42
C LYS A 175 -2.51 -6.39 11.24
N MET A 176 -2.36 -5.17 10.71
CA MET A 176 -1.42 -4.81 9.64
C MET A 176 -0.48 -3.69 10.11
N PRO A 177 0.39 -3.93 11.12
CA PRO A 177 1.32 -2.90 11.57
C PRO A 177 2.30 -2.53 10.45
N ALA A 178 2.30 -1.26 10.07
CA ALA A 178 3.18 -0.69 9.05
C ALA A 178 3.99 0.49 9.64
N PRO A 179 5.01 0.23 10.48
CA PRO A 179 5.83 1.30 11.05
C PRO A 179 6.58 2.10 9.96
N TRP A 180 6.73 3.41 10.18
CA TRP A 180 7.27 4.34 9.18
C TRP A 180 8.50 5.09 9.67
N ALA A 181 9.63 4.91 8.98
CA ALA A 181 10.92 5.50 9.36
C ALA A 181 10.97 7.04 9.24
N ASN A 182 10.12 7.63 8.39
CA ASN A 182 10.03 9.08 8.13
C ASN A 182 11.40 9.77 7.98
N THR A 183 12.24 9.24 7.09
CA THR A 183 13.64 9.66 6.92
C THR A 183 14.03 9.78 5.45
N THR A 184 15.00 10.66 5.17
CA THR A 184 15.66 10.78 3.86
C THR A 184 16.99 10.02 3.80
N ASN A 185 17.45 9.48 4.93
CA ASN A 185 18.74 8.81 5.05
C ASN A 185 18.55 7.29 5.01
N VAL A 186 19.13 6.63 4.01
CA VAL A 186 19.04 5.18 3.82
C VAL A 186 19.62 4.37 4.97
N HIS A 187 20.71 4.79 5.61
CA HIS A 187 21.26 4.06 6.76
C HIS A 187 20.30 4.08 7.95
N LYS A 188 19.64 5.23 8.19
CA LYS A 188 18.60 5.33 9.21
C LYS A 188 17.38 4.48 8.86
N LEU A 189 17.03 4.39 7.58
CA LEU A 189 15.97 3.51 7.11
C LEU A 189 16.33 2.04 7.39
N LEU A 190 17.52 1.58 6.99
CA LEU A 190 17.94 0.20 7.19
C LEU A 190 17.99 -0.14 8.68
N GLN A 191 18.57 0.72 9.51
CA GLN A 191 18.57 0.54 10.97
C GLN A 191 17.14 0.45 11.52
N PHE A 192 16.24 1.31 11.06
CA PHE A 192 14.84 1.27 11.49
C PHE A 192 14.16 -0.04 11.09
N LEU A 193 14.37 -0.51 9.85
CA LEU A 193 13.80 -1.76 9.37
C LEU A 193 14.24 -2.95 10.23
N GLU A 194 15.54 -3.06 10.51
CA GLU A 194 16.08 -4.12 11.40
C GLU A 194 15.47 -4.06 12.80
N THR A 195 15.48 -2.88 13.44
CA THR A 195 14.90 -2.72 14.78
C THR A 195 13.42 -3.06 14.80
N THR A 196 12.64 -2.62 13.81
CA THR A 196 11.20 -2.93 13.77
C THR A 196 10.92 -4.40 13.47
N LEU A 197 11.79 -5.09 12.73
CA LEU A 197 11.69 -6.54 12.52
C LEU A 197 12.03 -7.33 13.77
N GLU A 198 12.99 -6.88 14.57
CA GLU A 198 13.32 -7.50 15.86
C GLU A 198 12.20 -7.32 16.90
N GLU A 199 11.59 -6.14 16.92
CA GLU A 199 10.56 -5.75 17.91
C GLU A 199 9.14 -6.18 17.52
N ARG A 200 8.90 -6.60 16.27
CA ARG A 200 7.53 -6.93 15.82
C ARG A 200 6.95 -8.10 16.59
N SER A 201 5.62 -8.11 16.70
CA SER A 201 4.92 -9.32 17.12
C SER A 201 5.21 -10.45 16.13
N ARG A 202 5.61 -11.60 16.67
CA ARG A 202 5.86 -12.82 15.88
C ARG A 202 4.56 -13.47 15.41
N TYR A 203 3.48 -13.25 16.18
CA TYR A 203 2.18 -13.86 15.97
C TYR A 203 1.07 -12.79 15.99
N GLY A 204 -0.06 -13.12 15.38
CA GLY A 204 -1.30 -12.36 15.44
C GLY A 204 -1.35 -11.14 14.55
N THR A 205 -0.34 -10.87 13.71
CA THR A 205 -0.28 -9.73 12.77
C THR A 205 0.43 -10.06 11.46
N PHE A 206 0.04 -9.38 10.37
CA PHE A 206 0.73 -9.33 9.09
C PHE A 206 1.61 -8.07 9.07
N HIS A 207 2.91 -8.18 9.37
CA HIS A 207 3.78 -7.02 9.53
C HIS A 207 4.28 -6.46 8.19
N VAL A 208 4.28 -5.13 8.04
CA VAL A 208 4.74 -4.43 6.84
C VAL A 208 6.05 -3.68 7.10
N SER A 209 7.11 -4.11 6.42
CA SER A 209 8.41 -3.44 6.38
C SER A 209 8.41 -2.39 5.26
N GLN A 210 8.30 -1.11 5.65
CA GLN A 210 8.23 0.00 4.70
C GLN A 210 9.62 0.45 4.23
N ALA A 211 10.12 -0.17 3.15
CA ALA A 211 11.42 0.15 2.55
C ALA A 211 11.35 1.40 1.64
N ILE A 212 10.91 2.52 2.21
CA ILE A 212 10.67 3.80 1.53
C ILE A 212 11.45 4.94 2.20
N LEU A 213 11.83 5.94 1.39
CA LEU A 213 12.46 7.17 1.86
C LEU A 213 11.52 8.35 1.70
N THR A 214 11.30 9.09 2.79
CA THR A 214 10.37 10.21 2.83
C THR A 214 11.07 11.53 2.51
N PRO A 215 10.72 12.23 1.43
CA PRO A 215 11.27 13.55 1.15
C PRO A 215 10.82 14.59 2.19
N ARG A 216 11.77 15.31 2.78
CA ARG A 216 11.46 16.52 3.59
C ARG A 216 11.13 17.72 2.69
N VAL A 217 10.35 18.68 3.18
CA VAL A 217 9.99 19.94 2.48
C VAL A 217 11.23 20.68 1.92
N LYS A 218 12.34 20.70 2.67
CA LYS A 218 13.62 21.30 2.20
C LYS A 218 14.23 20.54 1.00
N THR A 219 14.03 19.23 0.92
CA THR A 219 14.48 18.36 -0.18
C THR A 219 13.65 18.61 -1.43
N ILE A 220 12.33 18.79 -1.27
CA ILE A 220 11.38 19.17 -2.32
C ILE A 220 11.77 20.54 -2.90
N ALA A 221 12.05 21.53 -2.04
CA ALA A 221 12.44 22.88 -2.44
C ALA A 221 13.82 22.96 -3.15
N ARG A 222 14.76 22.06 -2.83
CA ARG A 222 16.09 22.03 -3.48
C ARG A 222 16.11 21.31 -4.83
N HIS A 223 15.17 20.40 -5.08
CA HIS A 223 15.16 19.55 -6.28
C HIS A 223 13.87 19.69 -7.10
N LEU A 224 13.35 20.92 -7.19
CA LEU A 224 12.07 21.28 -7.84
C LEU A 224 11.87 20.65 -9.24
N ILE A 225 12.96 20.35 -9.96
CA ILE A 225 12.94 19.85 -11.34
C ILE A 225 12.99 18.30 -11.40
N ARG A 226 13.60 17.62 -10.42
CA ARG A 226 13.98 16.19 -10.54
C ARG A 226 12.96 15.17 -10.00
N GLY A 227 12.00 15.57 -9.15
CA GLY A 227 10.93 14.70 -8.63
C GLY A 227 11.41 13.60 -7.65
N LEU A 228 10.49 12.86 -7.03
CA LEU A 228 10.79 11.85 -6.00
C LEU A 228 11.68 10.72 -6.54
N LYS A 229 11.26 10.12 -7.67
CA LYS A 229 11.91 9.00 -8.37
C LYS A 229 13.42 9.22 -8.59
N ASN A 230 13.79 10.34 -9.19
CA ASN A 230 15.19 10.62 -9.56
C ASN A 230 16.04 11.15 -8.40
N THR A 231 15.43 11.58 -7.30
CA THR A 231 16.17 12.23 -6.19
C THR A 231 16.48 11.26 -5.05
N LEU A 232 15.53 10.41 -4.68
CA LEU A 232 15.67 9.53 -3.50
C LEU A 232 15.66 8.05 -3.86
N VAL A 233 14.85 7.63 -4.83
CA VAL A 233 14.68 6.20 -5.12
C VAL A 233 15.89 5.67 -5.87
N HIS A 234 16.18 6.13 -7.09
CA HIS A 234 17.30 5.62 -7.90
C HIS A 234 18.66 5.59 -7.17
N ARG A 235 18.95 6.58 -6.30
CA ARG A 235 20.24 6.69 -5.62
C ARG A 235 20.41 5.66 -4.50
N ASN A 236 19.33 5.29 -3.82
CA ASN A 236 19.40 4.43 -2.62
C ASN A 236 18.86 3.01 -2.88
N LEU A 237 18.23 2.79 -4.03
CA LEU A 237 17.64 1.52 -4.44
C LEU A 237 18.61 0.32 -4.38
N PRO A 238 19.90 0.43 -4.74
CA PRO A 238 20.84 -0.69 -4.58
C PRO A 238 21.03 -1.12 -3.12
N MET A 239 21.10 -0.16 -2.19
CA MET A 239 21.26 -0.47 -0.76
C MET A 239 19.99 -1.10 -0.20
N ILE A 240 18.82 -0.60 -0.61
CA ILE A 240 17.53 -1.17 -0.22
C ILE A 240 17.38 -2.59 -0.76
N LEU A 241 17.72 -2.84 -2.03
CA LEU A 241 17.69 -4.20 -2.60
C LEU A 241 18.68 -5.15 -1.92
N ASN A 242 19.88 -4.70 -1.59
CA ASN A 242 20.83 -5.53 -0.85
C ASN A 242 20.27 -5.93 0.51
N TRP A 243 19.57 -5.01 1.20
CA TRP A 243 18.87 -5.33 2.43
C TRP A 243 17.77 -6.36 2.19
N VAL A 244 16.92 -6.19 1.16
CA VAL A 244 15.85 -7.16 0.81
C VAL A 244 16.43 -8.55 0.56
N LYS A 245 17.50 -8.66 -0.25
CA LYS A 245 18.16 -9.93 -0.58
C LYS A 245 18.75 -10.65 0.63
N ALA A 246 19.06 -9.93 1.70
CA ALA A 246 19.60 -10.50 2.92
C ALA A 246 18.51 -11.02 3.88
N GLN A 247 17.23 -10.76 3.58
CA GLN A 247 16.12 -11.18 4.43
C GLN A 247 15.76 -12.66 4.21
N ARG A 248 15.04 -13.21 5.18
CA ARG A 248 14.39 -14.52 5.06
C ARG A 248 12.88 -14.36 5.26
N PRO A 249 12.02 -15.13 4.59
CA PRO A 249 10.59 -15.12 4.86
C PRO A 249 10.27 -15.80 6.21
N GLY A 250 9.05 -15.58 6.72
CA GLY A 250 8.49 -16.35 7.83
C GLY A 250 8.51 -15.66 9.20
N VAL A 251 8.20 -16.42 10.25
CA VAL A 251 7.94 -15.91 11.62
C VAL A 251 9.14 -15.13 12.18
N MET A 252 10.36 -15.55 11.85
CA MET A 252 11.60 -14.91 12.29
C MET A 252 12.17 -13.87 11.31
N GLY A 253 11.48 -13.65 10.18
CA GLY A 253 12.00 -12.83 9.09
C GLY A 253 11.02 -11.75 8.63
N VAL A 254 10.94 -11.51 7.32
CA VAL A 254 10.01 -10.55 6.71
C VAL A 254 8.67 -11.21 6.38
N ASN A 255 7.61 -10.39 6.32
CA ASN A 255 6.29 -10.79 5.84
C ASN A 255 5.94 -9.98 4.58
N ILE A 256 5.57 -8.70 4.74
CA ILE A 256 5.29 -7.81 3.61
C ILE A 256 6.39 -6.75 3.54
N ILE A 257 7.02 -6.60 2.37
CA ILE A 257 7.93 -5.47 2.10
C ILE A 257 7.25 -4.53 1.11
N THR A 258 7.23 -3.23 1.42
CA THR A 258 6.71 -2.19 0.52
C THR A 258 7.80 -1.26 0.02
N SER A 259 7.63 -0.74 -1.19
CA SER A 259 8.50 0.30 -1.76
C SER A 259 7.72 1.29 -2.63
N ASP A 260 8.35 2.42 -2.94
CA ASP A 260 7.90 3.39 -3.94
C ASP A 260 8.45 2.99 -5.32
N PHE A 261 7.66 3.18 -6.36
CA PHE A 261 7.95 2.84 -7.75
C PHE A 261 8.35 1.37 -7.90
N VAL A 262 7.41 0.48 -7.64
CA VAL A 262 7.64 -0.97 -7.65
C VAL A 262 8.05 -1.50 -9.03
N GLU A 263 7.86 -0.72 -10.09
CA GLU A 263 8.36 -1.03 -11.43
C GLU A 263 9.87 -0.80 -11.59
N LEU A 264 10.48 -0.05 -10.67
CA LEU A 264 11.91 0.21 -10.71
C LEU A 264 12.63 -0.99 -10.15
N VAL A 265 13.54 -1.51 -10.98
CA VAL A 265 14.37 -2.69 -10.75
C VAL A 265 13.53 -3.94 -10.44
N ASP A 266 14.15 -5.11 -10.44
CA ASP A 266 13.48 -6.39 -10.19
C ASP A 266 13.05 -6.54 -8.71
N PHE A 267 12.52 -5.49 -8.08
CA PHE A 267 12.14 -5.45 -6.66
C PHE A 267 11.11 -6.51 -6.32
N ALA A 268 9.99 -6.54 -7.05
CA ALA A 268 8.94 -7.52 -6.83
C ALA A 268 9.48 -8.95 -7.01
N ALA A 269 10.23 -9.20 -8.10
CA ALA A 269 10.86 -10.50 -8.35
C ALA A 269 11.87 -10.88 -7.24
N THR A 270 12.65 -9.92 -6.74
CA THR A 270 13.61 -10.14 -5.64
C THR A 270 12.88 -10.55 -4.36
N VAL A 271 11.76 -9.89 -4.02
CA VAL A 271 10.96 -10.24 -2.85
C VAL A 271 10.27 -11.60 -3.04
N ILE A 272 9.77 -11.89 -4.24
CA ILE A 272 9.15 -13.19 -4.56
C ILE A 272 10.17 -14.32 -4.38
N ALA A 273 11.38 -14.17 -4.91
CA ALA A 273 12.46 -15.16 -4.82
C ALA A 273 12.90 -15.47 -3.39
N LEU A 274 12.62 -14.61 -2.40
CA LEU A 274 12.87 -14.95 -0.99
C LEU A 274 12.05 -16.16 -0.55
N ASN A 275 10.87 -16.39 -1.14
CA ASN A 275 10.00 -17.51 -0.79
C ASN A 275 10.54 -18.86 -1.28
N ASP A 276 11.52 -18.89 -2.19
CA ASP A 276 12.19 -20.13 -2.60
C ASP A 276 12.88 -20.81 -1.40
N LEU A 277 13.34 -20.01 -0.42
CA LEU A 277 13.91 -20.51 0.84
C LEU A 277 12.92 -21.32 1.68
N LEU A 278 11.61 -21.07 1.54
CA LEU A 278 10.58 -21.87 2.24
C LEU A 278 10.44 -23.26 1.60
N LEU A 279 10.64 -23.34 0.27
CA LEU A 279 10.56 -24.59 -0.48
C LEU A 279 11.78 -25.48 -0.19
N GLU A 280 12.96 -24.88 -0.05
CA GLU A 280 14.19 -25.59 0.31
C GLU A 280 14.13 -26.17 1.74
N GLU A 281 13.55 -25.42 2.70
CA GLU A 281 13.38 -25.89 4.08
C GLU A 281 12.43 -27.10 4.14
N ASP A 282 11.32 -27.06 3.39
CA ASP A 282 10.35 -28.17 3.33
C ASP A 282 10.97 -29.44 2.72
N GLU A 283 11.75 -29.33 1.63
CA GLU A 283 12.44 -30.49 1.03
C GLU A 283 13.49 -31.11 1.97
N SER A 284 14.14 -30.30 2.81
CA SER A 284 15.13 -30.79 3.78
C SER A 284 14.52 -31.49 4.99
N ALA A 285 13.22 -31.27 5.24
CA ALA A 285 12.47 -31.82 6.36
C ALA A 285 11.71 -33.12 6.00
N THR A 286 11.63 -33.48 4.72
CA THR A 286 11.02 -34.72 4.20
C THR A 286 12.04 -35.81 3.91
#